data_AF-A9WTA3-F1
#
_entry.id   AF-A9WTA3-F1
#
_cell.length_a   1.000
_cell.length_b   1.000
_cell.length_c   1.000
_cell.angle_alpha   90.00
_cell.angle_beta   90.00
_cell.angle_gamma   90.00
#
_symmetry.space_group_name_H-M   'P 1'
#
loop_
_entity.id
_entity.type
_entity.pdbx_description
1 polymer ?
#
loop_
_entity_poly.entity_id
_entity_poly.type
_entity_poly.pdbx_seq_one_letter_code
_entity_poly.pdbx_strand_id
1 'polypeptide(L)'
;MPAGYEALHGHVSFLLREVVNEYPGFRRGIAEAHDLPAEQVVGLLRERQVSLREQAAKTETLLTGVDAEIRQFYLNYEYSLAMLQAELAWLDGIIVDLEQGKIIWSIFPRIVAEAPHLLTANTHTDTFKEKS
;
A
#
# COMPACT_ATOMS: atom_id res chain seq x y z
N MET A 1 31.85 11.46 -24.42
CA MET A 1 30.60 11.81 -23.70
C MET A 1 30.62 11.15 -22.32
N PRO A 2 31.31 11.73 -21.30
CA PRO A 2 31.40 11.15 -19.96
C PRO A 2 30.24 11.57 -19.03
N ALA A 3 29.76 12.81 -19.15
CA ALA A 3 28.83 13.40 -18.19
C ALA A 3 27.44 12.73 -18.13
N GLY A 4 26.91 12.27 -19.27
CA GLY A 4 25.61 11.58 -19.30
C GLY A 4 25.64 10.18 -18.70
N TYR A 5 26.77 9.48 -18.86
CA TYR A 5 26.98 8.16 -18.27
C TYR A 5 27.12 8.25 -16.74
N GLU A 6 27.92 9.20 -16.25
CA GLU A 6 28.09 9.46 -14.82
C GLU A 6 26.77 9.87 -14.15
N ALA A 7 25.97 10.73 -14.81
CA ALA A 7 24.67 11.14 -14.30
C ALA A 7 23.69 9.95 -14.16
N LEU A 8 23.64 9.07 -15.16
CA LEU A 8 22.80 7.87 -15.11
C LEU A 8 23.24 6.92 -13.99
N HIS A 9 24.54 6.64 -13.88
CA HIS A 9 25.08 5.77 -12.84
C HIS A 9 24.85 6.33 -11.43
N GLY A 10 25.04 7.63 -11.24
CA GLY A 10 24.74 8.32 -9.98
C GLY A 10 23.27 8.19 -9.61
N HIS A 11 22.37 8.37 -10.58
CA HIS A 11 20.94 8.26 -10.36
C HIS A 11 20.48 6.83 -10.05
N VAL A 12 20.94 5.82 -10.80
CA VAL A 12 20.62 4.40 -10.50
C VAL A 12 21.13 4.01 -9.12
N SER A 13 22.34 4.44 -8.75
CA SER A 13 22.89 4.17 -7.42
C SER A 13 22.07 4.81 -6.29
N PHE A 14 21.56 6.03 -6.53
CA PHE A 14 20.65 6.70 -5.60
C PHE A 14 19.34 5.92 -5.45
N LEU A 15 18.70 5.53 -6.56
CA LEU A 15 17.43 4.78 -6.52
C LEU A 15 17.54 3.43 -5.81
N LEU A 16 18.68 2.74 -5.95
CA LEU A 16 18.92 1.46 -5.27
C LEU A 16 19.25 1.60 -3.78
N ARG A 17 19.74 2.78 -3.35
CA ARG A 17 20.18 3.02 -1.97
C ARG A 17 19.07 3.66 -1.12
N GLU A 18 18.39 4.64 -1.68
CA GLU A 18 17.50 5.49 -0.91
C GLU A 18 16.12 4.83 -0.77
N VAL A 19 15.65 4.73 0.46
CA VAL A 19 14.29 4.26 0.76
C VAL A 19 13.34 5.45 0.64
N VAL A 20 12.88 5.71 -0.57
CA VAL A 20 11.89 6.76 -0.84
C VAL A 20 10.48 6.20 -0.63
N ASN A 21 9.67 6.88 0.18
CA ASN A 21 8.25 6.54 0.33
C ASN A 21 7.47 7.06 -0.89
N GLU A 22 7.41 6.25 -1.94
CA GLU A 22 6.44 6.45 -3.02
C GLU A 22 5.05 6.25 -2.42
N TYR A 23 4.27 7.33 -2.25
CA TYR A 23 3.01 7.33 -1.50
C TYR A 23 1.95 6.47 -2.24
N PRO A 24 1.69 5.21 -1.86
CA PRO A 24 0.84 4.35 -2.65
C PRO A 24 -0.61 4.60 -2.25
N GLY A 25 -1.47 4.92 -3.22
CA GLY A 25 -2.88 5.23 -2.99
C GLY A 25 -3.61 4.15 -2.16
N PHE A 26 -3.18 2.88 -2.24
CA PHE A 26 -3.73 1.81 -1.42
C PHE A 26 -3.47 1.99 0.08
N ARG A 27 -2.27 2.40 0.51
CA ARG A 27 -1.97 2.66 1.94
C ARG A 27 -2.87 3.77 2.49
N ARG A 28 -3.13 4.79 1.67
CA ARG A 28 -4.08 5.85 2.04
C ARG A 28 -5.50 5.30 2.17
N GLY A 29 -5.96 4.51 1.21
CA GLY A 29 -7.28 3.87 1.26
C GLY A 29 -7.46 2.98 2.49
N ILE A 30 -6.43 2.21 2.89
CA ILE A 30 -6.46 1.42 4.13
C ILE A 30 -6.57 2.32 5.37
N ALA A 31 -5.84 3.43 5.42
CA ALA A 31 -5.90 4.36 6.56
C ALA A 31 -7.31 4.96 6.75
N GLU A 32 -8.07 5.13 5.67
CA GLU A 32 -9.41 5.71 5.65
C GLU A 32 -10.54 4.65 5.59
N ALA A 33 -10.20 3.35 5.50
CA ALA A 33 -11.18 2.29 5.27
C ALA A 33 -12.26 2.19 6.37
N HIS A 34 -11.96 2.65 7.58
CA HIS A 34 -12.87 2.65 8.72
C HIS A 34 -14.10 3.57 8.56
N ASP A 35 -14.08 4.45 7.56
CA ASP A 35 -15.24 5.27 7.16
C ASP A 35 -16.31 4.47 6.40
N LEU A 36 -15.98 3.24 5.97
CA LEU A 36 -16.89 2.35 5.24
C LEU A 36 -17.34 1.16 6.13
N PRO A 37 -18.54 0.59 5.88
CA PRO A 37 -18.96 -0.66 6.51
C PRO A 37 -17.95 -1.80 6.27
N ALA A 38 -17.80 -2.68 7.27
CA ALA A 38 -16.85 -3.81 7.21
C ALA A 38 -17.08 -4.69 5.97
N GLU A 39 -18.34 -4.99 5.67
CA GLU A 39 -18.72 -5.79 4.51
C GLU A 39 -18.31 -5.13 3.19
N GLN A 40 -18.49 -3.81 3.07
CA GLN A 40 -18.08 -3.06 1.89
C GLN A 40 -16.55 -3.11 1.73
N VAL A 41 -15.81 -2.96 2.82
CA VAL A 41 -14.34 -3.00 2.81
C VAL A 41 -13.86 -4.39 2.40
N VAL A 42 -14.43 -5.46 2.97
CA VAL A 42 -14.14 -6.83 2.58
C VAL A 42 -14.38 -7.06 1.09
N GLY A 43 -15.52 -6.58 0.56
CA GLY A 43 -15.83 -6.65 -0.88
C GLY A 43 -14.76 -6.00 -1.75
N LEU A 44 -14.37 -4.76 -1.45
CA LEU A 44 -13.33 -4.03 -2.17
C LEU A 44 -11.96 -4.72 -2.09
N LEU A 45 -11.60 -5.25 -0.92
CA LEU A 45 -10.35 -5.98 -0.74
C LEU A 45 -10.34 -7.30 -1.52
N ARG A 46 -11.48 -7.99 -1.66
CA ARG A 46 -11.61 -9.19 -2.50
C ARG A 46 -11.45 -8.87 -3.99
N GLU A 47 -12.06 -7.78 -4.47
CA GLU A 47 -11.89 -7.33 -5.87
C GLU A 47 -10.42 -7.02 -6.18
N ARG A 48 -9.75 -6.30 -5.27
CA ARG A 48 -8.32 -6.04 -5.36
C ARG A 48 -7.51 -7.34 -5.35
N GLN A 49 -7.85 -8.27 -4.47
CA GLN A 49 -7.18 -9.57 -4.37
C GLN A 49 -7.26 -10.37 -5.67
N VAL A 50 -8.42 -10.40 -6.33
CA VAL A 50 -8.58 -11.03 -7.66
C VAL A 50 -7.64 -10.36 -8.67
N SER A 51 -7.66 -9.02 -8.73
CA SER A 51 -6.81 -8.25 -9.66
C SER A 51 -5.31 -8.50 -9.43
N LEU A 52 -4.88 -8.64 -8.17
CA LEU A 52 -3.49 -8.93 -7.82
C LEU A 52 -3.09 -10.37 -8.17
N ARG A 53 -3.98 -11.36 -7.97
CA ARG A 53 -3.73 -12.75 -8.38
C ARG A 53 -3.54 -12.86 -9.89
N GLU A 54 -4.36 -12.16 -10.68
CA GLU A 54 -4.20 -12.13 -12.13
C GLU A 54 -2.86 -11.51 -12.56
N GLN A 55 -2.44 -10.43 -11.90
CA GLN A 55 -1.15 -9.78 -12.17
C GLN A 55 0.04 -10.66 -11.79
N ALA A 56 -0.04 -11.33 -10.63
CA ALA A 56 0.98 -12.27 -10.17
C ALA A 56 1.12 -13.44 -11.15
N ALA A 57 0.01 -14.08 -11.54
CA ALA A 57 0.02 -15.19 -12.50
C ALA A 57 0.62 -14.81 -13.87
N LYS A 58 0.30 -13.60 -14.38
CA LYS A 58 0.89 -13.08 -15.61
C LYS A 58 2.40 -12.90 -15.48
N THR A 59 2.87 -12.39 -14.33
CA THR A 59 4.30 -12.16 -14.06
C THR A 59 5.05 -13.46 -13.85
N GLU A 60 4.46 -14.43 -13.14
CA GLU A 60 4.99 -15.79 -13.00
C GLU A 60 5.14 -16.47 -14.36
N THR A 61 4.14 -16.32 -15.23
CA THR A 61 4.20 -16.86 -16.60
C THR A 61 5.35 -16.22 -17.39
N LEU A 62 5.56 -14.90 -17.27
CA LEU A 62 6.66 -14.19 -17.92
C LEU A 62 8.04 -14.65 -17.41
N LEU A 63 8.15 -14.95 -16.12
CA LEU A 63 9.38 -15.42 -15.50
C LEU A 63 9.65 -16.91 -15.75
N THR A 64 8.63 -17.67 -16.15
CA THR A 64 8.75 -19.09 -16.48
C THR A 64 9.55 -19.24 -17.78
N GLY A 65 10.72 -19.88 -17.70
CA GLY A 65 11.59 -20.10 -18.87
C GLY A 65 12.60 -18.99 -19.13
N VAL A 66 12.78 -18.05 -18.19
CA VAL A 66 13.90 -17.09 -18.25
C VAL A 66 15.21 -17.82 -17.98
N ASP A 67 16.10 -17.83 -18.97
CA ASP A 67 17.43 -18.41 -18.82
C ASP A 67 18.31 -17.60 -17.87
N ALA A 68 19.20 -18.30 -17.15
CA ALA A 68 20.11 -17.69 -16.19
C ALA A 68 21.00 -16.60 -16.82
N GLU A 69 21.34 -16.73 -18.11
CA GLU A 69 22.21 -15.80 -18.85
C GLU A 69 21.56 -14.43 -19.11
N ILE A 70 20.23 -14.36 -19.10
CA ILE A 70 19.47 -13.12 -19.37
C ILE A 70 18.71 -12.61 -18.15
N ARG A 71 18.78 -13.32 -17.01
CA ARG A 71 18.04 -13.02 -15.78
C ARG A 71 18.22 -11.58 -15.29
N GLN A 72 19.39 -10.96 -15.48
CA GLN A 72 19.61 -9.57 -15.06
C GLN A 72 18.60 -8.57 -15.64
N PHE A 73 18.01 -8.88 -16.80
CA PHE A 73 17.00 -8.04 -17.45
C PHE A 73 15.59 -8.23 -16.90
N TYR A 74 15.38 -9.21 -16.01
CA TYR A 74 14.08 -9.57 -15.44
C TYR A 74 13.96 -9.29 -13.94
N LEU A 75 15.00 -8.74 -13.30
CA LEU A 75 15.02 -8.47 -11.85
C LEU A 75 13.86 -7.56 -11.39
N ASN A 76 13.43 -6.62 -12.24
CA ASN A 76 12.27 -5.79 -11.96
C ASN A 76 10.97 -6.61 -11.86
N TYR A 77 10.81 -7.63 -12.70
CA TYR A 77 9.65 -8.53 -12.66
C TYR A 77 9.71 -9.49 -11.48
N GLU A 78 10.90 -10.01 -11.13
CA GLU A 78 11.09 -10.80 -9.91
C GLU A 78 10.71 -9.99 -8.65
N TYR A 79 11.20 -8.76 -8.55
CA TYR A 79 10.85 -7.84 -7.47
C TYR A 79 9.34 -7.55 -7.46
N SER A 80 8.75 -7.27 -8.62
CA SER A 80 7.31 -6.99 -8.73
C SER A 80 6.47 -8.18 -8.27
N LEU A 81 6.84 -9.41 -8.67
CA LEU A 81 6.17 -10.62 -8.23
C LEU A 81 6.26 -10.79 -6.71
N ALA A 82 7.44 -10.59 -6.13
CA ALA A 82 7.62 -10.68 -4.69
C ALA A 82 6.71 -9.69 -3.92
N MET A 83 6.56 -8.46 -4.42
CA MET A 83 5.68 -7.46 -3.82
C MET A 83 4.19 -7.82 -3.98
N LEU A 84 3.77 -8.31 -5.15
CA LEU A 84 2.40 -8.78 -5.38
C LEU A 84 2.05 -9.94 -4.44
N GLN A 85 2.94 -10.92 -4.30
CA GLN A 85 2.75 -12.07 -3.41
C GLN A 85 2.69 -11.65 -1.94
N ALA A 86 3.53 -10.70 -1.52
CA ALA A 86 3.51 -10.17 -0.16
C ALA A 86 2.18 -9.45 0.16
N GLU A 87 1.68 -8.64 -0.78
CA GLU A 87 0.39 -7.97 -0.60
C GLU A 87 -0.78 -8.96 -0.60
N LEU A 88 -0.76 -9.98 -1.47
CA LEU A 88 -1.76 -11.05 -1.48
C LEU A 88 -1.80 -11.82 -0.16
N ALA A 89 -0.63 -12.18 0.39
CA ALA A 89 -0.54 -12.86 1.67
C ALA A 89 -1.11 -12.01 2.81
N TRP A 90 -0.86 -10.70 2.81
CA TRP A 90 -1.47 -9.78 3.76
C TRP A 90 -2.98 -9.69 3.58
N LEU A 91 -3.47 -9.59 2.34
CA LEU A 91 -4.91 -9.56 2.02
C LEU A 91 -5.64 -10.82 2.47
N ASP A 92 -5.03 -12.00 2.28
CA ASP A 92 -5.60 -13.27 2.75
C ASP A 92 -5.80 -13.28 4.26
N GLY A 93 -4.88 -12.69 5.04
CA GLY A 93 -5.01 -12.57 6.49
C GLY A 93 -6.04 -11.52 6.92
N ILE A 94 -5.92 -10.29 6.43
CA ILE A 94 -6.76 -9.17 6.89
C ILE A 94 -8.23 -9.39 6.55
N ILE A 95 -8.54 -9.96 5.39
CA ILE A 95 -9.93 -10.22 5.00
C ILE A 95 -10.55 -11.25 5.94
N VAL A 96 -9.83 -12.33 6.28
CA VAL A 96 -10.31 -13.33 7.23
C VAL A 96 -10.53 -12.72 8.61
N ASP A 97 -9.63 -11.86 9.07
CA ASP A 97 -9.76 -11.22 10.37
C ASP A 97 -10.95 -10.25 10.43
N LEU A 98 -11.27 -9.57 9.33
CA LEU A 98 -12.46 -8.72 9.20
C LEU A 98 -13.75 -9.54 9.15
N GLU A 99 -13.80 -10.59 8.32
CA GLU A 99 -14.95 -11.49 8.19
C GLU A 99 -15.28 -12.19 9.52
N GLN A 100 -14.25 -12.54 10.31
CA GLN A 100 -14.41 -13.19 11.61
C GLN A 100 -14.63 -12.21 12.76
N GLY A 101 -14.65 -10.90 12.51
CA GLY A 101 -14.82 -9.88 13.54
C GLY A 101 -13.70 -9.85 14.58
N LYS A 102 -12.50 -10.35 14.25
CA LYS A 102 -11.33 -10.26 15.13
C LYS A 102 -10.81 -8.83 15.24
N ILE A 103 -11.10 -8.02 14.24
CA ILE A 103 -10.87 -6.58 14.24
C ILE A 103 -12.19 -5.91 14.54
N ILE A 104 -12.23 -5.11 15.61
CA ILE A 104 -13.38 -4.29 15.93
C ILE A 104 -13.53 -3.22 14.84
N TRP A 105 -14.46 -3.43 13.92
CA TRP A 105 -14.66 -2.56 12.77
C TRP A 105 -15.71 -1.48 13.08
N SER A 106 -15.24 -0.23 13.13
CA SER A 106 -15.96 1.03 13.34
C SER A 106 -17.12 1.07 14.36
N ILE A 107 -16.95 1.93 15.35
CA ILE A 107 -17.98 2.46 16.27
C ILE A 107 -18.47 3.85 15.81
N PHE A 108 -17.97 4.34 14.67
CA PHE A 108 -17.96 5.76 14.25
C PHE A 108 -19.07 6.15 13.24
N PRO A 109 -20.29 5.61 13.42
CA PRO A 109 -21.49 6.45 13.30
C PRO A 109 -22.24 6.60 14.63
N ARG A 110 -21.97 5.72 15.61
CA ARG A 110 -22.72 5.66 16.87
C ARG A 110 -22.27 6.73 17.86
N ILE A 111 -20.95 6.91 18.04
CA ILE A 111 -20.41 7.89 19.00
C ILE A 111 -20.75 9.33 18.59
N VAL A 112 -20.76 9.64 17.29
CA VAL A 112 -21.12 10.96 16.78
C VAL A 112 -22.63 11.23 16.93
N ALA A 113 -23.47 10.20 16.76
CA ALA A 113 -24.91 10.30 16.98
C ALA A 113 -25.30 10.39 18.47
N GLU A 114 -24.56 9.73 19.37
CA GLU A 114 -24.86 9.67 20.81
C GLU A 114 -24.16 10.77 21.63
N ALA A 115 -23.04 11.33 21.15
CA ALA A 115 -22.25 12.32 21.89
C ALA A 115 -21.51 13.33 20.97
N PRO A 116 -22.23 14.27 20.33
CA PRO A 116 -21.64 15.24 19.40
C PRO A 116 -20.59 16.19 20.03
N HIS A 117 -20.55 16.28 21.37
CA HIS A 117 -19.61 17.11 22.12
C HIS A 117 -18.20 16.50 22.25
N LEU A 118 -18.00 15.23 21.87
CA LEU A 118 -16.66 14.59 21.92
C LEU A 118 -15.79 14.96 20.71
N LEU A 119 -16.38 15.57 19.67
CA LEU A 119 -15.64 16.07 18.49
C LEU A 119 -14.92 17.41 18.74
N THR A 120 -15.26 18.15 19.80
CA THR A 120 -14.69 19.49 20.04
C THR A 120 -13.37 19.49 20.81
N ALA A 121 -12.92 18.35 21.35
CA ALA A 121 -11.75 18.30 22.22
C ALA A 121 -10.39 18.30 21.48
N ASN A 122 -10.37 18.09 20.16
CA ASN A 122 -9.13 18.13 19.36
C ASN A 122 -9.15 19.27 18.33
N THR A 123 -9.33 20.49 18.82
CA THR A 123 -8.73 21.66 18.15
C THR A 123 -7.47 22.02 18.92
N HIS A 124 -6.41 21.23 18.72
CA HIS A 124 -5.06 21.75 18.96
C HIS A 124 -4.79 22.78 17.84
N THR A 125 -5.32 23.98 18.02
CA THR A 125 -4.81 25.17 17.35
C THR A 125 -3.45 25.42 17.98
N ASP A 126 -2.43 24.89 17.33
CA ASP A 126 -1.04 25.25 17.61
C ASP A 126 -0.93 26.78 17.54
N THR A 127 -0.67 27.37 18.69
CA THR A 127 -0.29 28.76 18.84
C THR A 127 1.04 28.98 18.14
N PHE A 128 1.02 29.35 16.86
CA PHE A 128 2.18 29.93 16.21
C PHE A 128 2.31 31.40 16.64
N LYS A 129 3.12 31.63 17.67
CA LYS A 129 3.53 32.96 18.11
C LYS A 129 4.75 33.40 17.28
N GLU A 130 4.66 34.64 16.80
CA GLU A 130 5.77 35.60 16.64
C GLU A 130 6.61 35.57 15.34
N LYS A 131 6.44 36.60 14.48
CA LYS A 131 7.43 37.69 14.24
C LYS A 131 7.05 38.62 13.07
N SER A 132 6.68 39.86 13.41
CA SER A 132 7.28 41.13 12.93
C SER A 132 6.55 42.32 13.54
#